data_AF-A0A9P1E3X4-F1
#
_entry.id   AF-A0A9P1E3X4-F1
#
_cell.length_a   1.000
_cell.length_b   1.000
_cell.length_c   1.000
_cell.angle_alpha   90.00
_cell.angle_beta   90.00
_cell.angle_gamma   90.00
#
_symmetry.space_group_name_H-M   'P 1'
#
loop_
_entity.id
_entity.type
_entity.pdbx_description
1 polymer ?
#
loop_
_entity_poly.entity_id
_entity_poly.type
_entity_poly.pdbx_seq_one_letter_code
_entity_poly.pdbx_strand_id
1 'polypeptide(L)'
;MFGDVVDEWRSEENGQDFRCLEGTIEMILLQESILSHARDVYTLEIFKLFQEQYLKGMSHFFKLMTQNCHDYVYHVWLNGVDLIRHNVTFIGNDNTVTYICKMFSEVDILCRHILRIYNIHCVKCIPQVYILPRWTKAAILQHVSPPFTQGRDLMCGKIIEDSIWRVQMTRKFNTILGASAGLPEARQVCEEGYKSIKQFLDIQKNVSGVDELSSDPRTILDPPRSRHKGQRNTRKRSIVEKQCKIVKGRRSKSQNVASNSKAVAQSVVQRFVSKKKLRRTCLIQKKCRARLFQKVNFWISKRRKCKTSGVESITAGGKRWEKGSVGLCAHFFN
;
A
#
# COMPACT_ATOMS: atom_id res chain seq x y z
N MET A 1 -5.57 -21.21 -12.34
CA MET A 1 -4.62 -20.88 -11.25
C MET A 1 -3.63 -19.74 -11.56
N PHE A 2 -3.38 -19.33 -12.81
CA PHE A 2 -2.73 -18.03 -13.09
C PHE A 2 -3.74 -16.99 -13.59
N GLY A 3 -4.72 -17.40 -14.41
CA GLY A 3 -5.82 -16.54 -14.86
C GLY A 3 -6.63 -15.96 -13.70
N ASP A 4 -7.06 -16.81 -12.77
CA ASP A 4 -7.86 -16.39 -11.61
C ASP A 4 -7.16 -15.33 -10.74
N VAL A 5 -5.84 -15.46 -10.56
CA VAL A 5 -5.03 -14.48 -9.83
C VAL A 5 -4.91 -13.17 -10.63
N VAL A 6 -4.70 -13.24 -11.94
CA VAL A 6 -4.64 -12.05 -12.78
C VAL A 6 -5.99 -11.33 -12.83
N ASP A 7 -7.10 -12.07 -12.87
CA ASP A 7 -8.44 -11.51 -12.91
C ASP A 7 -8.86 -10.92 -11.56
N GLU A 8 -8.42 -11.52 -10.44
CA GLU A 8 -8.53 -10.92 -9.11
C GLU A 8 -7.77 -9.60 -9.02
N TRP A 9 -6.51 -9.56 -9.48
CA TRP A 9 -5.70 -8.34 -9.47
C TRP A 9 -6.28 -7.25 -10.37
N ARG A 10 -6.79 -7.61 -11.54
CA ARG A 10 -7.50 -6.67 -12.44
C ARG A 10 -8.82 -6.18 -11.84
N SER A 11 -9.52 -7.02 -11.09
CA SER A 11 -10.76 -6.62 -10.40
C SER A 11 -10.48 -5.67 -9.26
N GLU A 12 -9.39 -5.89 -8.53
CA GLU A 12 -8.92 -4.99 -7.46
C GLU A 12 -8.45 -3.65 -8.03
N GLU A 13 -7.67 -3.66 -9.12
CA GLU A 13 -7.24 -2.46 -9.85
C GLU A 13 -8.44 -1.68 -10.39
N ASN A 14 -9.39 -2.35 -11.08
CA ASN A 14 -10.63 -1.73 -11.54
C ASN A 14 -11.46 -1.15 -10.38
N GLY A 15 -11.48 -1.83 -9.21
CA GLY A 15 -12.15 -1.32 -8.01
C GLY A 15 -11.44 -0.09 -7.42
N GLN A 16 -10.11 -0.02 -7.51
CA GLN A 16 -9.33 1.15 -7.12
C GLN A 16 -9.52 2.31 -8.11
N ASP A 17 -9.52 2.06 -9.41
CA ASP A 17 -9.80 3.04 -10.46
C ASP A 17 -11.22 3.59 -10.35
N PHE A 18 -12.21 2.72 -10.16
CA PHE A 18 -13.60 3.11 -9.93
C PHE A 18 -13.73 4.00 -8.69
N ARG A 19 -13.08 3.63 -7.58
CA ARG A 19 -13.01 4.48 -6.37
C ARG A 19 -12.24 5.78 -6.59
N CYS A 20 -11.25 5.81 -7.47
CA CYS A 20 -10.55 7.05 -7.83
C CYS A 20 -11.44 7.99 -8.66
N LEU A 21 -12.29 7.44 -9.52
CA LEU A 21 -13.15 8.19 -10.44
C LEU A 21 -14.45 8.64 -9.77
N GLU A 22 -15.10 7.76 -9.01
CA GLU A 22 -16.44 7.96 -8.43
C GLU A 22 -16.48 7.96 -6.89
N GLY A 23 -15.39 7.57 -6.22
CA GLY A 23 -15.38 7.43 -4.76
C GLY A 23 -15.47 8.76 -4.01
N THR A 24 -16.27 8.76 -2.93
CA THR A 24 -16.30 9.84 -1.95
C THR A 24 -14.97 9.88 -1.20
N ILE A 25 -14.15 10.88 -1.50
CA ILE A 25 -12.92 11.12 -0.74
C ILE A 25 -13.32 11.82 0.56
N GLU A 26 -13.09 11.18 1.71
CA GLU A 26 -13.17 11.87 3.00
C GLU A 26 -12.09 12.96 3.05
N MET A 27 -12.48 14.19 2.76
CA MET A 27 -11.59 15.35 2.81
C MET A 27 -11.64 15.98 4.21
N ILE A 28 -10.53 15.89 4.92
CA ILE A 28 -10.23 16.83 6.00
C ILE A 28 -10.05 18.22 5.35
N LEU A 29 -10.81 19.22 5.81
CA LEU A 29 -10.87 20.60 5.30
C LEU A 29 -11.60 20.79 3.95
N LEU A 30 -12.88 20.40 3.89
CA LEU A 30 -13.78 20.55 2.73
C LEU A 30 -13.85 21.96 2.10
N GLN A 31 -13.43 23.00 2.81
CA GLN A 31 -13.53 24.40 2.38
C GLN A 31 -12.28 24.93 1.65
N GLU A 32 -11.17 24.19 1.66
CA GLU A 32 -9.92 24.65 1.07
C GLU A 32 -9.92 24.43 -0.45
N SER A 33 -10.03 25.53 -1.20
CA SER A 33 -10.13 25.52 -2.67
C SER A 33 -9.01 24.75 -3.37
N ILE A 34 -7.76 24.86 -2.91
CA ILE A 34 -6.63 24.14 -3.50
C ILE A 34 -6.72 22.62 -3.28
N LEU A 35 -7.28 22.17 -2.15
CA LEU A 35 -7.54 20.74 -1.91
C LEU A 35 -8.67 20.24 -2.82
N SER A 36 -9.72 21.05 -3.02
CA SER A 36 -10.79 20.70 -3.97
C SER A 36 -10.22 20.53 -5.38
N HIS A 37 -9.43 21.49 -5.85
CA HIS A 37 -8.80 21.40 -7.17
C HIS A 37 -7.86 20.18 -7.29
N ALA A 38 -7.07 19.88 -6.26
CA ALA A 38 -6.20 18.71 -6.23
C ALA A 38 -6.99 17.39 -6.36
N ARG A 39 -8.17 17.30 -5.70
CA ARG A 39 -9.06 16.13 -5.78
C ARG A 39 -9.60 15.90 -7.19
N ASP A 40 -9.89 16.98 -7.90
CA ASP A 40 -10.44 16.88 -9.25
C ASP A 40 -9.38 16.42 -10.25
N VAL A 41 -8.14 16.87 -10.07
CA VAL A 41 -7.02 16.59 -10.98
C VAL A 41 -6.33 15.26 -10.71
N TYR A 42 -6.00 14.96 -9.45
CA TYR A 42 -5.13 13.83 -9.09
C TYR A 42 -5.89 12.53 -8.83
N THR A 43 -5.22 11.40 -9.05
CA THR A 43 -5.72 10.09 -8.61
C THR A 43 -5.85 10.04 -7.09
N LEU A 44 -6.65 9.11 -6.55
CA LEU A 44 -6.94 9.05 -5.11
C LEU A 44 -5.67 8.94 -4.25
N GLU A 45 -4.72 8.12 -4.67
CA GLU A 45 -3.47 7.91 -3.93
C GLU A 45 -2.61 9.18 -3.88
N ILE A 46 -2.50 9.86 -5.02
CA ILE A 46 -1.76 11.12 -5.13
C ILE A 46 -2.45 12.23 -4.37
N PHE A 47 -3.79 12.28 -4.42
CA PHE A 47 -4.55 13.22 -3.61
C PHE A 47 -4.29 13.02 -2.11
N LYS A 48 -4.26 11.78 -1.61
CA LYS A 48 -3.95 11.50 -0.20
C LYS A 48 -2.55 12.02 0.19
N LEU A 49 -1.55 11.79 -0.67
CA LEU A 49 -0.20 12.32 -0.45
C LEU A 49 -0.19 13.85 -0.46
N PHE A 50 -0.91 14.47 -1.39
CA PHE A 50 -1.05 15.93 -1.47
C PHE A 50 -1.69 16.50 -0.21
N GLN A 51 -2.80 15.92 0.25
CA GLN A 51 -3.50 16.32 1.47
C GLN A 51 -2.59 16.18 2.70
N GLU A 52 -1.83 15.09 2.80
CA GLU A 52 -0.86 14.91 3.88
C GLU A 52 0.22 16.01 3.87
N GLN A 53 0.76 16.35 2.69
CA GLN A 53 1.73 17.45 2.56
C GLN A 53 1.12 18.79 2.93
N TYR A 54 -0.13 19.04 2.54
CA TYR A 54 -0.86 20.27 2.88
C TYR A 54 -0.99 20.42 4.39
N LEU A 55 -1.52 19.39 5.06
CA LEU A 55 -1.71 19.39 6.51
C LEU A 55 -0.38 19.56 7.26
N LYS A 56 0.69 18.88 6.83
CA LYS A 56 2.03 19.09 7.39
C LYS A 56 2.50 20.53 7.21
N GLY A 57 2.21 21.13 6.06
CA GLY A 57 2.58 22.52 5.72
C GLY A 57 1.94 23.55 6.66
N MET A 58 0.71 23.31 7.11
CA MET A 58 -0.02 24.22 8.00
C MET A 58 0.68 24.46 9.34
N SER A 59 1.40 23.46 9.84
CA SER A 59 2.19 23.57 11.08
C SER A 59 3.52 24.31 10.90
N HIS A 60 3.91 24.66 9.67
CA HIS A 60 5.17 25.37 9.42
C HIS A 60 5.02 26.87 9.68
N PHE A 61 6.04 27.42 10.31
CA PHE A 61 6.24 28.85 10.46
C PHE A 61 6.83 29.42 9.18
N PHE A 62 6.54 30.70 8.96
CA PHE A 62 7.08 31.44 7.83
C PHE A 62 7.52 32.84 8.28
N LYS A 63 8.47 33.40 7.54
CA LYS A 63 8.89 34.80 7.66
C LYS A 63 9.19 35.36 6.28
N LEU A 64 8.55 36.47 5.93
CA LEU A 64 8.87 37.23 4.73
C LEU A 64 10.23 37.91 4.93
N MET A 65 11.14 37.72 3.96
CA MET A 65 12.50 38.25 4.00
C MET A 65 12.70 39.39 3.01
N THR A 66 12.12 39.25 1.81
CA THR A 66 12.26 40.22 0.74
C THR A 66 11.00 40.23 -0.09
N GLN A 67 10.58 41.42 -0.52
CA GLN A 67 9.44 41.62 -1.41
C GLN A 67 9.86 42.60 -2.50
N ASN A 68 9.90 42.13 -3.74
CA ASN A 68 10.28 42.88 -4.92
C ASN A 68 9.13 42.87 -5.91
N CYS A 69 8.28 43.90 -5.93
CA CYS A 69 7.11 44.03 -6.81
C CYS A 69 6.18 42.78 -6.81
N HIS A 70 6.52 41.75 -7.60
CA HIS A 70 5.79 40.48 -7.70
C HIS A 70 6.53 39.27 -7.10
N ASP A 71 7.79 39.41 -6.70
CA ASP A 71 8.61 38.32 -6.14
C ASP A 71 8.70 38.44 -4.62
N TYR A 72 8.38 37.34 -3.93
CA TYR A 72 8.35 37.26 -2.47
C TYR A 72 9.26 36.13 -2.01
N VAL A 73 10.27 36.45 -1.20
CA VAL A 73 11.20 35.47 -0.64
C VAL A 73 10.83 35.20 0.81
N TYR A 74 10.53 33.93 1.12
CA TYR A 74 10.16 33.47 2.44
C TYR A 74 11.19 32.51 3.03
N HIS A 75 11.41 32.61 4.33
CA HIS A 75 11.90 31.49 5.13
C HIS A 75 10.74 30.67 5.64
N VAL A 76 10.77 29.35 5.46
CA VAL A 76 9.79 28.39 5.98
C VAL A 76 10.48 27.34 6.83
N TRP A 77 9.96 27.03 8.01
CA TRP A 77 10.53 26.03 8.91
C TRP A 77 9.51 25.51 9.92
N LEU A 78 9.74 24.32 10.46
CA LEU A 78 9.03 23.76 11.60
C LEU A 78 9.78 24.05 12.90
N ASN A 79 9.15 24.75 13.83
CA ASN A 79 9.80 25.14 15.09
C ASN A 79 10.18 23.92 15.94
N GLY A 80 11.42 23.89 16.44
CA GLY A 80 11.94 22.80 17.27
C GLY A 80 12.23 21.48 16.56
N VAL A 81 12.01 21.40 15.24
CA VAL A 81 12.27 20.18 14.43
C VAL A 81 13.27 20.46 13.32
N ASP A 82 13.06 21.54 12.55
CA ASP A 82 13.94 21.86 11.44
C ASP A 82 15.21 22.56 11.93
N LEU A 83 16.36 22.00 11.56
CA LEU A 83 17.68 22.58 11.85
C LEU A 83 18.00 23.78 10.95
N ILE A 84 17.34 23.89 9.79
CA ILE A 84 17.63 24.88 8.74
C ILE A 84 16.31 25.49 8.26
N ARG A 85 16.32 26.80 7.97
CA ARG A 85 15.18 27.48 7.33
C ARG A 85 15.24 27.28 5.81
N HIS A 86 14.10 26.93 5.23
CA HIS A 86 13.97 26.72 3.78
C HIS A 86 13.64 28.04 3.07
N ASN A 87 14.42 28.40 2.05
CA ASN A 87 14.18 29.60 1.24
C ASN A 87 13.23 29.29 0.11
N VAL A 88 12.02 29.83 0.17
CA VAL A 88 10.98 29.64 -0.86
C VAL A 88 10.68 30.99 -1.50
N THR A 89 10.87 31.08 -2.81
CA THR A 89 10.55 32.29 -3.57
C THR A 89 9.25 32.08 -4.34
N PHE A 90 8.28 32.96 -4.11
CA PHE A 90 6.98 32.97 -4.78
C PHE A 90 6.89 34.15 -5.74
N ILE A 91 6.46 33.88 -6.96
CA ILE A 91 6.29 34.84 -8.04
C ILE A 91 4.79 35.00 -8.26
N GLY A 92 4.24 36.14 -7.87
CA GLY A 92 2.81 36.39 -7.79
C GLY A 92 2.08 36.48 -9.14
N ASN A 93 2.79 36.82 -10.22
CA ASN A 93 2.17 36.95 -11.55
C ASN A 93 1.59 35.62 -12.05
N ASP A 94 2.36 34.54 -11.90
CA ASP A 94 2.03 33.23 -12.43
C ASP A 94 1.72 32.20 -11.32
N ASN A 95 1.70 32.65 -10.06
CA ASN A 95 1.69 31.81 -8.86
C ASN A 95 2.81 30.74 -8.86
N THR A 96 3.93 31.00 -9.52
CA THR A 96 5.05 30.06 -9.60
C THR A 96 5.97 30.17 -8.40
N VAL A 97 6.57 29.05 -8.00
CA VAL A 97 7.48 28.96 -6.88
C VAL A 97 8.83 28.39 -7.32
N THR A 98 9.89 29.12 -7.01
CA THR A 98 11.26 28.67 -7.22
C THR A 98 11.83 28.18 -5.89
N TYR A 99 11.68 26.87 -5.67
CA TYR A 99 12.29 26.18 -4.53
C TYR A 99 12.46 24.69 -4.84
N ILE A 100 13.69 24.19 -4.78
CA ILE A 100 13.99 22.78 -4.97
C ILE A 100 13.95 22.10 -3.60
N CYS A 101 12.77 21.62 -3.21
CA CYS A 101 12.68 20.68 -2.09
C CYS A 101 12.99 19.27 -2.60
N LYS A 102 13.83 18.53 -1.86
CA LYS A 102 14.15 17.13 -2.18
C LYS A 102 12.90 16.24 -2.35
N MET A 103 11.82 16.55 -1.64
CA MET A 103 10.54 15.85 -1.78
C MET A 103 9.89 16.06 -3.16
N PHE A 104 9.95 17.28 -3.70
CA PHE A 104 9.42 17.54 -5.04
C PHE A 104 10.24 16.76 -6.07
N SER A 105 11.58 16.72 -5.96
CA SER A 105 12.41 15.96 -6.91
C SER A 105 12.22 14.43 -6.87
N GLU A 106 11.70 13.87 -5.78
CA GLU A 106 11.55 12.41 -5.63
C GLU A 106 10.13 11.92 -5.99
N VAL A 107 9.09 12.70 -5.66
CA VAL A 107 7.69 12.30 -5.83
C VAL A 107 6.98 13.15 -6.90
N ASP A 108 7.55 14.31 -7.24
CA ASP A 108 6.98 15.34 -8.11
C ASP A 108 5.55 15.75 -7.70
N ILE A 109 5.33 15.85 -6.39
CA ILE A 109 4.16 16.46 -5.76
C ILE A 109 4.64 17.67 -4.97
N LEU A 110 3.85 18.76 -4.99
CA LEU A 110 4.16 19.97 -4.23
C LEU A 110 4.44 19.64 -2.76
N CYS A 111 5.59 20.10 -2.27
CA CYS A 111 6.01 19.82 -0.91
C CYS A 111 5.30 20.75 0.09
N ARG A 112 5.24 20.31 1.35
CA ARG A 112 4.67 21.10 2.46
C ARG A 112 5.16 22.55 2.56
N HIS A 113 6.42 22.83 2.18
CA HIS A 113 6.97 24.19 2.22
C HIS A 113 6.32 25.10 1.17
N ILE A 114 6.14 24.58 -0.05
CA ILE A 114 5.48 25.32 -1.13
C ILE A 114 3.99 25.50 -0.80
N LEU A 115 3.35 24.43 -0.33
CA LEU A 115 1.94 24.46 0.06
C LEU A 115 1.67 25.46 1.18
N ARG A 116 2.62 25.64 2.11
CA ARG A 116 2.52 26.70 3.13
C ARG A 116 2.51 28.09 2.50
N ILE A 117 3.35 28.36 1.51
CA ILE A 117 3.37 29.64 0.80
C ILE A 117 2.09 29.85 -0.01
N TYR A 118 1.59 28.82 -0.70
CA TYR A 118 0.31 28.88 -1.40
C TYR A 118 -0.87 29.17 -0.49
N ASN A 119 -0.88 28.60 0.73
CA ASN A 119 -1.89 28.90 1.73
C ASN A 119 -1.85 30.39 2.14
N ILE A 120 -0.66 30.96 2.38
CA ILE A 120 -0.49 32.37 2.76
C ILE A 120 -0.96 33.32 1.65
N HIS A 121 -0.71 32.98 0.39
CA HIS A 121 -1.15 33.76 -0.78
C HIS A 121 -2.57 33.38 -1.27
N CYS A 122 -3.29 32.53 -0.54
CA CYS A 122 -4.64 32.06 -0.88
C CYS A 122 -4.78 31.54 -2.33
N VAL A 123 -3.75 30.84 -2.81
CA VAL A 123 -3.75 30.23 -4.14
C VAL A 123 -4.83 29.16 -4.21
N LYS A 124 -5.81 29.35 -5.10
CA LYS A 124 -7.01 28.48 -5.17
C LYS A 124 -6.83 27.23 -6.02
N CYS A 125 -5.93 27.27 -7.00
CA CYS A 125 -5.70 26.19 -7.95
C CYS A 125 -4.20 25.93 -8.07
N ILE A 126 -3.84 24.66 -8.31
CA ILE A 126 -2.46 24.27 -8.53
C ILE A 126 -2.07 24.76 -9.92
N PRO A 127 -0.98 25.53 -10.07
CA PRO A 127 -0.54 25.96 -11.40
C PRO A 127 -0.22 24.76 -12.29
N GLN A 128 -0.62 24.83 -13.56
CA GLN A 128 -0.53 23.71 -14.51
C GLN A 128 0.89 23.16 -14.65
N VAL A 129 1.90 24.03 -14.51
CA VAL A 129 3.33 23.65 -14.58
C VAL A 129 3.75 22.64 -13.50
N TYR A 130 3.00 22.52 -12.40
CA TYR A 130 3.26 21.57 -11.32
C TYR A 130 2.39 20.30 -11.40
N ILE A 131 1.46 20.22 -12.34
CA ILE A 131 0.58 19.07 -12.54
C ILE A 131 1.26 18.13 -13.55
N LEU A 132 1.85 17.04 -13.06
CA LEU A 132 2.45 16.05 -13.96
C LEU A 132 1.41 15.07 -14.52
N PRO A 133 1.40 14.80 -15.84
CA PRO A 133 0.43 13.93 -16.48
C PRO A 133 0.28 12.57 -15.80
N ARG A 134 1.39 11.92 -15.43
CA ARG A 134 1.42 10.58 -14.81
C ARG A 134 0.60 10.44 -13.52
N TRP A 135 0.35 11.55 -12.82
CA TRP A 135 -0.34 11.58 -11.53
C TRP A 135 -1.81 12.00 -11.65
N THR A 136 -2.25 12.38 -12.85
CA THR A 136 -3.61 12.83 -13.10
C THR A 136 -4.55 11.65 -13.32
N LYS A 137 -5.83 11.84 -13.00
CA LYS A 137 -6.89 10.89 -13.39
C LYS A 137 -6.92 10.69 -14.91
N ALA A 138 -6.57 11.72 -15.69
CA ALA A 138 -6.48 11.64 -17.14
C ALA A 138 -5.43 10.63 -17.64
N ALA A 139 -4.35 10.38 -16.92
CA ALA A 139 -3.39 9.34 -17.31
C ALA A 139 -3.95 7.92 -17.15
N ILE A 140 -4.76 7.65 -16.13
CA ILE A 140 -5.47 6.37 -15.99
C ILE A 140 -6.41 6.17 -17.19
N LEU A 141 -7.08 7.23 -17.63
CA LEU A 141 -7.95 7.21 -18.80
C LEU A 141 -7.18 6.98 -20.11
N GLN A 142 -5.97 7.53 -20.24
CA GLN A 142 -5.13 7.38 -21.45
C GLN A 142 -4.53 5.98 -21.62
N HIS A 143 -4.22 5.26 -20.53
CA HIS A 143 -3.59 3.93 -20.60
C HIS A 143 -4.51 2.82 -21.16
N VAL A 144 -5.79 3.11 -21.42
CA VAL A 144 -6.75 2.20 -22.08
C VAL A 144 -6.71 2.33 -23.62
N SER A 145 -5.81 3.13 -24.20
CA SER A 145 -5.63 3.25 -25.66
C SER A 145 -4.16 3.35 -26.10
N PRO A 146 -3.81 2.91 -27.33
CA PRO A 146 -2.50 3.14 -27.93
C PRO A 146 -2.37 4.57 -28.51
N PRO A 147 -1.15 5.07 -28.74
CA PRO A 147 -0.90 6.49 -28.96
C PRO A 147 -1.09 6.89 -30.42
N PHE A 148 -2.18 7.59 -30.73
CA PHE A 148 -2.17 8.68 -31.72
C PHE A 148 -3.43 9.54 -31.56
N THR A 149 -3.30 10.72 -30.97
CA THR A 149 -3.59 12.00 -31.64
C THR A 149 -3.36 13.12 -30.63
N GLN A 150 -2.39 13.96 -30.96
CA GLN A 150 -2.10 15.21 -30.29
C GLN A 150 -3.19 16.23 -30.64
N GLY A 151 -3.76 16.86 -29.62
CA GLY A 151 -4.48 18.12 -29.74
C GLY A 151 -6.00 18.02 -29.99
N ARG A 152 -6.79 18.25 -28.93
CA ARG A 152 -7.63 19.45 -28.80
C ARG A 152 -8.43 19.45 -27.50
N ASP A 153 -8.46 20.64 -26.91
CA ASP A 153 -9.48 21.26 -26.06
C ASP A 153 -10.14 20.44 -24.95
N LEU A 154 -9.66 20.70 -23.73
CA LEU A 154 -10.50 20.69 -22.55
C LEU A 154 -11.51 21.84 -22.65
N MET A 155 -12.74 21.51 -23.01
CA MET A 155 -13.91 22.31 -22.63
C MET A 155 -14.99 21.40 -22.06
N CYS A 156 -15.47 21.80 -20.90
CA CYS A 156 -16.50 21.14 -20.12
C CYS A 156 -17.83 21.11 -20.89
N GLY A 157 -18.09 20.00 -21.56
CA GLY A 157 -19.39 19.53 -21.99
C GLY A 157 -19.36 18.03 -21.86
N LYS A 158 -20.47 17.40 -21.42
CA LYS A 158 -20.59 15.94 -21.27
C LYS A 158 -20.54 15.24 -22.64
N ILE A 159 -19.39 15.26 -23.29
CA ILE A 159 -19.06 14.38 -24.39
C ILE A 159 -18.47 13.16 -23.71
N ILE A 160 -19.29 12.12 -23.54
CA ILE A 160 -18.72 10.80 -23.26
C ILE A 160 -17.96 10.45 -24.53
N GLU A 161 -16.63 10.51 -24.46
CA GLU A 161 -15.75 10.14 -25.56
C GLU A 161 -16.20 8.78 -26.14
N ASP A 162 -16.24 8.65 -27.47
CA ASP A 162 -16.78 7.45 -28.14
C ASP A 162 -16.17 6.13 -27.62
N SER A 163 -14.91 6.19 -27.19
CA SER A 163 -14.18 5.10 -26.55
C SER A 163 -14.82 4.66 -25.22
N ILE A 164 -15.16 5.61 -24.35
CA ILE A 164 -15.80 5.38 -23.04
C ILE A 164 -17.22 4.86 -23.24
N TRP A 165 -18.00 5.47 -24.14
CA TRP A 165 -19.36 5.03 -24.45
C TRP A 165 -19.36 3.58 -24.97
N ARG A 166 -18.43 3.24 -25.87
CA ARG A 166 -18.26 1.87 -26.38
C ARG A 166 -17.98 0.87 -25.28
N VAL A 167 -17.02 1.13 -24.39
CA VAL A 167 -16.67 0.21 -23.29
C VAL A 167 -17.83 0.02 -22.31
N GLN A 168 -18.49 1.12 -21.91
CA GLN A 168 -19.64 1.06 -21.01
C GLN A 168 -20.80 0.27 -21.64
N MET A 169 -21.13 0.54 -22.90
CA MET A 169 -22.19 -0.19 -23.59
C MET A 169 -21.84 -1.66 -23.79
N THR A 170 -20.59 -1.98 -24.12
CA THR A 170 -20.12 -3.38 -24.27
C THR A 170 -20.31 -4.16 -22.98
N ARG A 171 -19.99 -3.57 -21.82
CA ARG A 171 -20.23 -4.20 -20.51
C ARG A 171 -21.72 -4.47 -20.28
N LYS A 172 -22.58 -3.48 -20.51
CA LYS A 172 -24.05 -3.63 -20.36
C LYS A 172 -24.59 -4.74 -21.26
N PHE A 173 -24.17 -4.78 -22.52
CA PHE A 173 -24.57 -5.83 -23.45
C PHE A 173 -24.06 -7.21 -23.02
N ASN A 174 -22.79 -7.32 -22.60
CA ASN A 174 -22.25 -8.60 -22.12
C ASN A 174 -22.98 -9.11 -20.88
N THR A 175 -23.41 -8.23 -19.97
CA THR A 175 -24.24 -8.61 -18.81
C THR A 175 -25.58 -9.17 -19.27
N ILE A 176 -26.25 -8.52 -20.23
CA ILE A 176 -27.53 -8.99 -20.78
C ILE A 176 -27.35 -10.34 -21.49
N LEU A 177 -26.31 -10.46 -22.33
CA LEU A 177 -26.00 -11.70 -23.05
C LEU A 177 -25.72 -12.85 -22.07
N GLY A 178 -24.93 -12.61 -21.03
CA GLY A 178 -24.67 -13.60 -19.98
C GLY A 178 -25.95 -14.05 -19.26
N ALA A 179 -26.83 -13.11 -18.89
CA ALA A 179 -28.10 -13.43 -18.24
C ALA A 179 -29.09 -14.16 -19.17
N SER A 180 -29.11 -13.79 -20.45
CA SER A 180 -29.98 -14.42 -21.46
C SER A 180 -29.50 -15.80 -21.92
N ALA A 181 -28.24 -16.16 -21.65
CA ALA A 181 -27.68 -17.44 -22.09
C ALA A 181 -28.45 -18.66 -21.57
N GLY A 182 -29.19 -18.58 -20.46
CA GLY A 182 -30.01 -19.70 -19.97
C GLY A 182 -31.45 -19.74 -20.47
N LEU A 183 -31.94 -18.69 -21.16
CA LEU A 183 -33.36 -18.46 -21.40
C LEU A 183 -33.64 -18.25 -22.90
N PRO A 184 -34.31 -19.19 -23.60
CA PRO A 184 -34.50 -19.11 -25.04
C PRO A 184 -35.34 -17.90 -25.48
N GLU A 185 -36.35 -17.51 -24.70
CA GLU A 185 -37.17 -16.32 -24.97
C GLU A 185 -36.36 -15.03 -24.86
N ALA A 186 -35.46 -14.94 -23.87
CA ALA A 186 -34.60 -13.77 -23.69
C ALA A 186 -33.54 -13.63 -24.79
N ARG A 187 -33.05 -14.75 -25.34
CA ARG A 187 -32.13 -14.74 -26.50
C ARG A 187 -32.83 -14.21 -27.75
N GLN A 188 -34.08 -14.61 -27.98
CA GLN A 188 -34.86 -14.12 -29.11
C GLN A 188 -35.02 -12.60 -29.05
N VAL A 189 -35.33 -12.05 -27.88
CA VAL A 189 -35.42 -10.58 -27.68
C VAL A 189 -34.09 -9.89 -27.97
N CYS A 190 -32.96 -10.49 -27.57
CA CYS A 190 -31.63 -9.93 -27.86
C CYS A 190 -31.31 -9.92 -29.37
N GLU A 191 -31.65 -11.00 -30.08
CA GLU A 191 -31.45 -11.12 -31.53
C GLU A 191 -32.33 -10.14 -32.32
N GLU A 192 -33.59 -9.97 -31.93
CA GLU A 192 -34.51 -8.99 -32.52
C GLU A 192 -34.03 -7.56 -32.27
N GLY A 193 -33.56 -7.26 -31.05
CA GLY A 193 -32.95 -5.98 -30.71
C GLY A 193 -31.71 -5.66 -31.55
N TYR A 194 -30.82 -6.64 -31.75
CA TYR A 194 -29.65 -6.50 -32.61
C TYR A 194 -30.03 -6.18 -34.07
N LYS A 195 -31.02 -6.89 -34.63
CA LYS A 195 -31.51 -6.65 -35.99
C LYS A 195 -32.06 -5.23 -36.15
N SER A 196 -32.86 -4.76 -35.19
CA SER A 196 -33.41 -3.40 -35.19
C SER A 196 -32.32 -2.33 -35.16
N ILE A 197 -31.31 -2.49 -34.28
CA ILE A 197 -30.17 -1.56 -34.19
C ILE A 197 -29.33 -1.58 -35.48
N LYS A 198 -29.07 -2.76 -36.05
CA LYS A 198 -28.31 -2.89 -37.29
C LYS A 198 -29.03 -2.20 -38.45
N GLN A 199 -30.34 -2.41 -38.58
CA GLN A 199 -31.15 -1.75 -39.61
C GLN A 199 -31.12 -0.23 -39.47
N PHE A 200 -31.22 0.29 -38.24
CA PHE A 200 -31.08 1.73 -37.99
C PHE A 200 -29.71 2.27 -38.42
N LEU A 201 -28.62 1.57 -38.11
CA LEU A 201 -27.26 1.98 -38.49
C LEU A 201 -27.04 1.92 -40.00
N ASP A 202 -27.59 0.92 -40.68
CA ASP A 202 -27.49 0.78 -42.14
C ASP A 202 -28.26 1.90 -42.86
N ILE A 203 -29.44 2.31 -42.34
CA ILE A 203 -30.18 3.48 -42.84
C ILE A 203 -29.35 4.76 -42.67
N GLN A 204 -28.75 4.98 -41.51
CA GLN A 204 -27.94 6.18 -41.24
C GLN A 204 -26.67 6.26 -42.10
N LYS A 205 -26.03 5.13 -42.40
CA LYS A 205 -24.87 5.06 -43.30
C LYS A 205 -25.21 5.27 -44.77
N ASN A 206 -26.40 4.83 -45.21
CA ASN A 206 -26.84 5.03 -46.60
C ASN A 206 -27.28 6.47 -46.90
N VAL A 207 -27.61 7.26 -45.88
CA VAL A 207 -27.92 8.70 -46.04
C VAL A 207 -26.64 9.53 -46.25
N SER A 208 -25.45 9.01 -45.91
CA SER A 208 -24.18 9.74 -46.01
C SER A 208 -23.26 9.28 -47.16
N GLY A 209 -23.70 8.37 -48.04
CA GLY A 209 -22.88 7.81 -49.12
C GLY A 209 -23.50 7.96 -50.51
N VAL A 210 -23.34 9.13 -51.13
CA VAL A 210 -23.29 9.23 -52.60
C VAL A 210 -21.88 9.70 -52.94
N ASP A 211 -20.98 8.76 -53.18
CA ASP A 211 -20.00 8.85 -54.26
C ASP A 211 -19.38 7.48 -54.51
N GLU A 212 -19.24 7.21 -55.80
CA GLU A 212 -19.05 5.93 -56.45
C GLU A 212 -17.56 5.54 -56.51
N LEU A 213 -17.34 4.22 -56.51
CA LEU A 213 -16.28 3.51 -57.23
C LEU A 213 -14.79 3.80 -56.91
N SER A 214 -14.13 2.83 -56.27
CA SER A 214 -13.21 1.93 -56.98
C SER A 214 -12.70 0.84 -56.04
N SER A 215 -13.06 -0.41 -56.32
CA SER A 215 -12.48 -1.59 -55.71
C SER A 215 -11.11 -1.86 -56.33
N ASP A 216 -10.06 -1.88 -55.51
CA ASP A 216 -8.76 -2.45 -55.89
C ASP A 216 -8.34 -3.45 -54.79
N PRO A 217 -8.20 -4.76 -55.09
CA PRO A 217 -7.91 -5.76 -54.08
C PRO A 217 -6.42 -5.72 -53.73
N ARG A 218 -6.05 -4.90 -52.75
CA ARG A 218 -4.71 -4.97 -52.16
C ARG A 218 -4.57 -6.26 -51.37
N THR A 219 -3.89 -7.24 -51.96
CA THR A 219 -3.40 -8.45 -51.29
C THR A 219 -2.52 -8.04 -50.11
N ILE A 220 -3.02 -8.25 -48.89
CA ILE A 220 -2.25 -8.05 -47.66
C ILE A 220 -1.16 -9.13 -47.63
N LEU A 221 0.09 -8.75 -47.87
CA LEU A 221 1.24 -9.61 -47.61
C LEU A 221 1.62 -9.53 -46.13
N ASP A 222 1.82 -10.68 -45.50
CA ASP A 222 2.32 -10.76 -44.13
C ASP A 222 3.73 -10.12 -44.01
N PRO A 223 4.00 -9.35 -42.95
CA PRO A 223 5.31 -8.76 -42.75
C PRO A 223 6.39 -9.85 -42.58
N PRO A 224 7.55 -9.71 -43.24
CA PRO A 224 8.59 -10.73 -43.22
C PRO A 224 9.34 -10.67 -41.88
N ARG A 225 8.76 -11.27 -40.85
CA ARG A 225 9.39 -11.71 -39.58
C ARG A 225 8.35 -12.31 -38.62
N SER A 226 7.64 -13.34 -39.06
CA SER A 226 7.02 -14.27 -38.10
C SER A 226 8.13 -15.06 -37.41
N ARG A 227 8.35 -14.82 -36.11
CA ARG A 227 9.29 -15.57 -35.29
C ARG A 227 8.60 -16.83 -34.76
N HIS A 228 9.24 -17.98 -34.88
CA HIS A 228 8.74 -19.21 -34.27
C HIS A 228 8.65 -19.08 -32.74
N LYS A 229 7.50 -19.50 -32.19
CA LYS A 229 7.18 -19.50 -30.76
C LYS A 229 8.22 -20.36 -30.01
N GLY A 230 8.98 -19.76 -29.09
CA GLY A 230 9.97 -20.47 -28.25
C GLY A 230 11.40 -19.91 -28.26
N GLN A 231 11.75 -19.00 -29.16
CA GLN A 231 13.07 -18.36 -29.12
C GLN A 231 13.19 -17.33 -27.99
N ARG A 232 14.13 -17.57 -27.06
CA ARG A 232 14.42 -16.69 -25.93
C ARG A 232 15.13 -15.42 -26.43
N ASN A 233 14.58 -14.25 -26.14
CA ASN A 233 15.09 -12.97 -26.61
C ASN A 233 16.47 -12.68 -25.97
N THR A 234 17.55 -12.66 -26.76
CA THR A 234 18.84 -12.09 -26.33
C THR A 234 18.72 -10.57 -26.36
N ARG A 235 17.94 -10.02 -25.43
CA ARG A 235 17.83 -8.57 -25.24
C ARG A 235 19.21 -8.05 -24.85
N LYS A 236 19.85 -7.29 -25.75
CA LYS A 236 21.06 -6.53 -25.41
C LYS A 236 20.68 -5.57 -24.28
N ARG A 237 21.23 -5.80 -23.08
CA ARG A 237 20.96 -4.96 -21.90
C ARG A 237 21.79 -3.70 -21.98
N SER A 238 21.17 -2.56 -21.68
CA SER A 238 21.87 -1.28 -21.59
C SER A 238 22.90 -1.30 -20.46
N ILE A 239 23.90 -0.42 -20.55
CA ILE A 239 24.94 -0.26 -19.52
C ILE A 239 24.29 0.08 -18.16
N VAL A 240 23.25 0.92 -18.16
CA VAL A 240 22.49 1.30 -16.97
C VAL A 240 21.77 0.10 -16.34
N GLU A 241 21.14 -0.77 -17.14
CA GLU A 241 20.45 -1.96 -16.61
C GLU A 241 21.44 -2.95 -15.97
N LYS A 242 22.64 -3.09 -16.54
CA LYS A 242 23.72 -3.92 -15.96
C LYS A 242 24.17 -3.37 -14.61
N GLN A 243 24.42 -2.07 -14.51
CA GLN A 243 24.83 -1.41 -13.26
C GLN A 243 23.77 -1.53 -12.17
N CYS A 244 22.48 -1.31 -12.52
CA CYS A 244 21.38 -1.43 -11.56
C CYS A 244 21.27 -2.85 -10.98
N LYS A 245 21.51 -3.89 -11.79
CA LYS A 245 21.52 -5.29 -11.31
C LYS A 245 22.68 -5.59 -10.36
N ILE A 246 23.87 -5.05 -10.63
CA ILE A 246 25.03 -5.20 -9.74
C ILE A 246 24.74 -4.56 -8.37
N VAL A 247 24.18 -3.35 -8.36
CA VAL A 247 23.83 -2.63 -7.12
C VAL A 247 22.75 -3.39 -6.33
N LYS A 248 21.69 -3.88 -7.01
CA LYS A 248 20.65 -4.71 -6.39
C LYS A 248 21.22 -5.99 -5.78
N GLY A 249 22.14 -6.66 -6.47
CA GLY A 249 22.83 -7.85 -5.97
C GLY A 249 23.66 -7.57 -4.71
N ARG A 250 24.41 -6.46 -4.68
CA ARG A 250 25.18 -6.03 -3.51
C ARG A 250 24.28 -5.71 -2.30
N ARG A 251 23.16 -5.02 -2.53
CA ARG A 251 22.17 -4.70 -1.48
C ARG A 251 21.53 -5.96 -0.89
N SER A 252 21.13 -6.91 -1.73
CA SER A 252 20.58 -8.19 -1.28
C SER A 252 21.60 -8.99 -0.45
N LYS A 253 22.87 -9.04 -0.88
CA LYS A 253 23.94 -9.69 -0.11
C LYS A 253 24.16 -9.02 1.26
N SER A 254 24.16 -7.70 1.32
CA SER A 254 24.27 -6.94 2.58
C SER A 254 23.10 -7.21 3.53
N GLN A 255 21.86 -7.24 3.01
CA GLN A 255 20.67 -7.57 3.80
C GLN A 255 20.70 -9.00 4.36
N ASN A 256 21.17 -9.97 3.58
CA ASN A 256 21.34 -11.35 4.05
C ASN A 256 22.39 -11.45 5.16
N VAL A 257 23.53 -10.75 5.03
CA VAL A 257 24.56 -10.71 6.09
C VAL A 257 24.00 -10.09 7.37
N ALA A 258 23.29 -8.96 7.27
CA ALA A 258 22.68 -8.30 8.42
C ALA A 258 21.63 -9.19 9.12
N SER A 259 20.83 -9.93 8.35
CA SER A 259 19.83 -10.86 8.89
C SER A 259 20.49 -12.02 9.62
N ASN A 260 21.55 -12.59 9.05
CA ASN A 260 22.32 -13.66 9.69
C ASN A 260 23.01 -13.18 10.98
N SER A 261 23.61 -11.99 10.98
CA SER A 261 24.22 -11.42 12.19
C SER A 261 23.19 -11.19 13.31
N LYS A 262 21.98 -10.71 12.97
CA LYS A 262 20.88 -10.56 13.93
C LYS A 262 20.43 -11.90 14.52
N ALA A 263 20.30 -12.93 13.69
CA ALA A 263 19.93 -14.27 14.13
C ALA A 263 20.97 -14.88 15.09
N VAL A 264 22.26 -14.69 14.79
CA VAL A 264 23.36 -15.13 15.67
C VAL A 264 23.29 -14.41 17.01
N ALA A 265 23.15 -13.08 17.03
CA ALA A 265 23.03 -12.31 18.27
C ALA A 265 21.83 -12.75 19.13
N GLN A 266 20.67 -12.98 18.50
CA GLN A 266 19.48 -13.47 19.20
C GLN A 266 19.68 -14.85 19.82
N SER A 267 20.36 -15.77 19.11
CA SER A 267 20.65 -17.12 19.62
C SER A 267 21.55 -17.09 20.87
N VAL A 268 22.51 -16.16 20.91
CA VAL A 268 23.42 -15.95 22.05
C VAL A 268 22.64 -15.45 23.27
N VAL A 269 21.77 -14.46 23.08
CA VAL A 269 20.92 -13.92 24.16
C VAL A 269 19.99 -14.99 24.72
N GLN A 270 19.33 -15.78 23.87
CA GLN A 270 18.48 -16.88 24.31
C GLN A 270 19.26 -17.92 25.14
N ARG A 271 20.49 -18.25 24.73
CA ARG A 271 21.36 -19.17 25.48
C ARG A 271 21.72 -18.60 26.86
N PHE A 272 21.99 -17.30 26.98
CA PHE A 272 22.25 -16.65 28.27
C PHE A 272 21.02 -16.64 29.18
N VAL A 273 19.83 -16.36 28.64
CA VAL A 273 18.56 -16.38 29.39
C VAL A 273 18.26 -17.79 29.91
N SER A 274 18.41 -18.82 29.07
CA SER A 274 18.24 -20.22 29.47
C SER A 274 19.21 -20.64 30.57
N LYS A 275 20.50 -20.25 30.48
CA LYS A 275 21.49 -20.50 31.55
C LYS A 275 21.11 -19.81 32.87
N LYS A 276 20.61 -18.57 32.83
CA LYS A 276 20.12 -17.86 34.04
C LYS A 276 18.90 -18.56 34.66
N LYS A 277 17.97 -19.05 33.84
CA LYS A 277 16.79 -19.79 34.30
C LYS A 277 17.20 -21.11 34.99
N LEU A 278 18.14 -21.85 34.41
CA LEU A 278 18.68 -23.09 34.99
C LEU A 278 19.40 -22.86 36.33
N ARG A 279 20.17 -21.76 36.46
CA ARG A 279 20.81 -21.40 37.73
C ARG A 279 19.78 -21.08 38.81
N ARG A 280 18.70 -20.38 38.47
CA ARG A 280 17.60 -20.06 39.41
C ARG A 280 16.87 -21.32 39.88
N THR A 281 16.55 -22.26 38.98
CA THR A 281 15.88 -23.52 39.36
C THR A 281 16.75 -24.40 40.25
N CYS A 282 18.05 -24.48 39.96
CA CYS A 282 19.02 -25.19 40.82
C CYS A 282 19.12 -24.58 42.22
N LEU A 283 19.12 -23.24 42.33
CA LEU A 283 19.16 -22.54 43.62
C LEU A 283 17.88 -22.78 44.44
N ILE A 284 16.72 -22.80 43.77
CA ILE A 284 15.43 -23.11 44.40
C ILE A 284 15.41 -24.56 44.90
N GLN A 285 15.84 -25.54 44.09
CA GLN A 285 15.96 -26.94 44.52
C GLN A 285 16.89 -27.11 45.73
N LYS A 286 18.05 -26.44 45.74
CA LYS A 286 18.97 -26.46 46.90
C LYS A 286 18.31 -25.91 48.16
N LYS A 287 17.58 -24.79 48.07
CA LYS A 287 16.83 -24.20 49.21
C LYS A 287 15.71 -25.12 49.69
N CYS A 288 14.96 -25.74 48.79
CA CYS A 288 13.91 -26.71 49.15
C CYS A 288 14.49 -27.93 49.87
N ARG A 289 15.62 -28.47 49.39
CA ARG A 289 16.31 -29.61 50.02
C ARG A 289 16.82 -29.26 51.43
N ALA A 290 17.38 -28.07 51.62
CA ALA A 290 17.81 -27.59 52.94
C ALA A 290 16.64 -27.43 53.92
N ARG A 291 15.49 -26.89 53.46
CA ARG A 291 14.28 -26.78 54.29
C ARG A 291 13.70 -28.15 54.67
N LEU A 292 13.72 -29.11 53.74
CA LEU A 292 13.28 -30.48 54.02
C LEU A 292 14.20 -31.13 55.07
N PHE A 293 15.51 -30.96 54.93
CA PHE A 293 16.49 -31.47 55.90
C PHE A 293 16.29 -30.88 57.31
N GLN A 294 16.02 -29.57 57.40
CA GLN A 294 15.67 -28.92 58.67
C GLN A 294 14.37 -29.46 59.28
N LYS A 295 13.32 -29.66 58.47
CA LYS A 295 12.04 -30.23 58.92
C LYS A 295 12.20 -31.67 59.41
N VAL A 296 12.99 -32.49 58.71
CA VAL A 296 13.29 -33.87 59.11
C VAL A 296 14.05 -33.88 60.43
N ASN A 297 15.10 -33.05 60.58
CA ASN A 297 15.85 -32.95 61.84
C ASN A 297 15.00 -32.43 63.00
N PHE A 298 14.10 -31.47 62.75
CA PHE A 298 13.14 -31.01 63.74
C PHE A 298 12.20 -32.14 64.20
N TRP A 299 11.68 -32.94 63.26
CA TRP A 299 10.81 -34.07 63.57
C TRP A 299 11.55 -35.18 64.34
N ILE A 300 12.80 -35.48 63.95
CA ILE A 300 13.69 -36.41 64.67
C ILE A 300 13.96 -35.90 66.10
N SER A 301 14.23 -34.61 66.27
CA SER A 301 14.44 -33.98 67.59
C SER A 301 13.19 -34.06 68.47
N LYS A 302 12.01 -33.76 67.91
CA LYS A 302 10.72 -33.85 68.62
C LYS A 302 10.40 -35.29 69.03
N ARG A 303 10.72 -36.27 68.18
CA ARG A 303 10.57 -37.70 68.48
C ARG A 303 11.54 -38.17 69.58
N ARG A 304 12.78 -37.67 69.60
CA ARG A 304 13.72 -37.94 70.71
C ARG A 304 13.21 -37.34 72.02
N LYS A 305 12.67 -36.11 72.02
CA LYS A 305 12.06 -35.48 73.20
C LYS A 305 10.86 -36.25 73.75
N CYS A 306 9.97 -36.76 72.88
CA CYS A 306 8.84 -37.60 73.32
C CYS A 306 9.30 -38.93 73.95
N LYS A 307 10.38 -39.54 73.46
CA LYS A 307 10.94 -40.77 74.06
C LYS A 307 11.53 -40.53 75.46
N THR A 308 12.06 -39.34 75.74
CA THR A 308 12.63 -38.99 77.05
C THR A 308 11.59 -38.51 78.06
N SER A 309 10.40 -38.09 77.61
CA SER A 309 9.39 -37.49 78.48
C SER A 309 8.21 -38.40 78.86
N GLY A 310 8.19 -39.68 78.48
CA GLY A 310 7.24 -40.66 79.01
C GLY A 310 5.74 -40.31 78.85
N VAL A 311 5.38 -39.46 77.89
CA VAL A 311 4.00 -39.04 77.62
C VAL A 311 3.61 -39.50 76.21
N GLU A 312 2.94 -40.64 76.15
CA GLU A 312 2.22 -41.12 74.97
C GLU A 312 0.84 -40.47 74.91
N SER A 313 0.76 -39.25 74.37
CA SER A 313 -0.41 -38.72 73.64
C SER A 313 -0.27 -37.22 73.43
N ILE A 314 -0.08 -36.82 72.18
CA ILE A 314 -0.47 -35.47 71.73
C ILE A 314 -1.33 -35.67 70.50
N THR A 315 -2.63 -35.49 70.70
CA THR A 315 -3.63 -35.31 69.65
C THR A 315 -3.38 -33.95 68.97
N ALA A 316 -2.85 -34.00 67.76
CA ALA A 316 -2.85 -32.87 66.84
C ALA A 316 -3.35 -33.38 65.49
N GLY A 317 -4.66 -33.28 65.27
CA GLY A 317 -5.28 -33.60 64.00
C GLY A 317 -6.64 -34.25 64.19
N GLY A 318 -7.70 -33.45 64.05
CA GLY A 318 -8.90 -33.92 63.37
C GLY A 318 -8.48 -34.31 61.94
N LYS A 319 -7.98 -35.53 61.81
CA LYS A 319 -7.83 -36.36 60.60
C LYS A 319 -7.17 -37.68 61.03
N ARG A 320 -8.03 -38.68 61.13
CA ARG A 320 -7.76 -40.11 61.27
C ARG A 320 -6.78 -40.57 60.18
N TRP A 321 -5.68 -41.19 60.57
CA TRP A 321 -4.80 -41.96 59.68
C TRP A 321 -5.01 -43.43 60.03
N GLU A 322 -5.66 -44.17 59.13
CA GLU A 322 -5.81 -45.62 59.26
C GLU A 322 -4.46 -46.31 59.03
N LYS A 323 -4.15 -47.28 59.88
CA LYS A 323 -3.06 -48.23 59.68
C LYS A 323 -3.49 -49.18 58.56
N GLY A 324 -2.94 -49.01 57.37
CA GLY A 324 -3.08 -49.95 56.26
C GLY A 324 -2.01 -49.69 55.21
N SER A 325 -1.00 -50.55 55.18
CA SER A 325 -0.14 -50.85 54.02
C SER A 325 0.62 -49.66 53.42
N VAL A 326 1.78 -49.25 53.94
CA VAL A 326 3.09 -49.90 53.67
C VAL A 326 3.12 -50.56 52.30
N GLY A 327 3.45 -49.79 51.27
CA GLY A 327 3.77 -50.32 49.95
C GLY A 327 3.84 -49.23 48.90
N LEU A 328 5.00 -49.10 48.26
CA LEU A 328 5.20 -48.40 46.98
C LEU A 328 5.27 -46.87 47.01
N CYS A 329 6.45 -46.34 47.35
CA CYS A 329 7.20 -45.43 46.45
C CYS A 329 8.60 -45.14 47.04
N ALA A 330 9.36 -46.21 47.31
CA ALA A 330 10.82 -46.11 47.34
C ALA A 330 11.30 -46.30 45.90
N HIS A 331 11.42 -45.22 45.14
CA HIS A 331 12.25 -45.12 43.93
C HIS A 331 12.23 -43.68 43.38
N PHE A 332 12.72 -42.71 44.16
CA PHE A 332 13.10 -41.40 43.61
C PHE A 332 14.20 -40.76 44.46
N PHE A 333 15.23 -41.53 44.82
CA PHE A 333 16.53 -41.01 45.25
C PHE A 333 17.60 -42.06 44.96
N ASN A 334 18.17 -42.02 43.76
CA ASN A 334 19.59 -42.21 43.53
C ASN A 334 20.04 -41.22 42.46
#